data_AF-A0A0R2E1G7-F1
#
_entry.id   AF-A0A0R2E1G7-F1
#
_cell.length_a   1.000
_cell.length_b   1.000
_cell.length_c   1.000
_cell.angle_alpha   90.00
_cell.angle_beta   90.00
_cell.angle_gamma   90.00
#
_symmetry.space_group_name_H-M   'P 1'
#
loop_
_entity.id
_entity.type
_entity.pdbx_description
1 polymer ?
#
loop_
_entity_poly.entity_id
_entity_poly.type
_entity_poly.pdbx_seq_one_letter_code
_entity_poly.pdbx_strand_id
1 'polypeptide(L)'
;MPNFYVGKWNFTDELSGKVHLLEVNATLKILIDGRKLPGKITKLDDKELIFIDKYGYQLRLDATEKHPVSLFDEADNRVYPIVKIDN
;
A
#
# COMPACT_ATOMS: atom_id res chain seq x y z
N MET A 1 4.65 -12.98 10.94
CA MET A 1 4.40 -11.76 10.14
C MET A 1 3.08 -11.92 9.43
N PRO A 2 2.19 -10.93 9.42
CA PRO A 2 0.90 -11.01 8.75
C PRO A 2 1.09 -11.14 7.23
N ASN A 3 0.88 -12.34 6.71
CA ASN A 3 1.07 -12.65 5.28
C ASN A 3 -0.05 -12.07 4.39
N PHE A 4 -1.12 -11.55 5.00
CA PHE A 4 -2.28 -11.01 4.29
C PHE A 4 -2.03 -9.64 3.64
N TYR A 5 -0.92 -8.98 3.98
CA TYR A 5 -0.45 -7.80 3.24
C TYR A 5 0.29 -8.18 1.96
N VAL A 6 0.62 -9.45 1.71
CA VAL A 6 1.23 -9.85 0.44
C VAL A 6 0.13 -10.03 -0.59
N GLY A 7 0.21 -9.30 -1.69
CA GLY A 7 -0.84 -9.31 -2.70
C GLY A 7 -0.79 -8.11 -3.64
N LYS A 8 -1.89 -7.94 -4.37
CA LYS A 8 -2.09 -6.86 -5.34
C LYS A 8 -3.44 -6.20 -5.11
N TRP A 9 -3.46 -4.88 -5.21
CA TRP A 9 -4.65 -4.07 -5.06
C TRP A 9 -4.68 -2.96 -6.11
N ASN A 10 -5.86 -2.62 -6.57
CA ASN A 10 -6.08 -1.40 -7.34
C ASN A 10 -6.53 -0.27 -6.42
N PHE A 11 -6.05 0.93 -6.69
CA PHE A 11 -6.56 2.16 -6.09
C PHE A 11 -6.69 3.24 -7.17
N THR A 12 -7.64 4.15 -7.01
CA THR A 12 -7.93 5.18 -8.02
C THR A 12 -7.49 6.53 -7.51
N ASP A 13 -6.69 7.24 -8.30
CA ASP A 13 -6.45 8.66 -8.07
C ASP A 13 -7.68 9.45 -8.54
N GLU A 14 -8.43 10.01 -7.60
CA GLU A 14 -9.66 10.75 -7.88
C GLU A 14 -9.43 12.03 -8.71
N LEU A 15 -8.23 12.61 -8.70
CA LEU A 15 -7.95 13.80 -9.51
C LEU A 15 -7.78 13.46 -10.99
N SER A 16 -7.07 12.38 -11.29
CA SER A 16 -6.76 12.00 -12.67
C SER A 16 -7.70 10.93 -13.23
N GLY A 17 -8.49 10.28 -12.38
CA GLY A 17 -9.28 9.09 -12.72
C GLY A 17 -8.43 7.86 -13.04
N LYS A 18 -7.11 7.93 -12.82
CA LYS A 18 -6.19 6.86 -13.15
C LYS A 18 -6.27 5.76 -12.09
N VAL A 19 -6.39 4.52 -12.54
CA VAL A 19 -6.25 3.35 -11.68
C VAL A 19 -4.77 2.98 -11.59
N HIS A 20 -4.30 2.80 -10.37
CA HIS A 20 -2.95 2.39 -10.04
C HIS A 20 -2.95 0.99 -9.44
N LEU A 21 -1.89 0.24 -9.75
CA LEU A 21 -1.66 -1.09 -9.19
C LEU A 21 -0.67 -1.01 -8.03
N LEU A 22 -1.15 -1.25 -6.81
CA LEU A 22 -0.32 -1.49 -5.64
C LEU A 22 0.03 -2.98 -5.54
N GLU A 23 1.30 -3.31 -5.38
CA GLU A 23 1.77 -4.66 -5.08
C GLU A 23 2.66 -4.62 -3.83
N VAL A 24 2.38 -5.54 -2.90
CA VAL A 24 3.27 -5.84 -1.78
C VAL A 24 3.72 -7.28 -1.97
N ASN A 25 5.00 -7.47 -2.26
CA ASN A 25 5.51 -8.80 -2.58
C ASN A 25 5.92 -9.59 -1.32
N ALA A 26 6.25 -10.87 -1.50
CA ALA A 26 6.66 -11.76 -0.41
C ALA A 26 7.93 -11.31 0.35
N THR A 27 8.73 -10.42 -0.25
CA THR A 27 9.90 -9.79 0.41
C THR A 27 9.57 -8.44 1.06
N LEU A 28 8.27 -8.13 1.20
CA LEU A 28 7.76 -6.89 1.79
C LEU A 28 8.26 -5.62 1.07
N LYS A 29 8.50 -5.72 -0.24
CA LYS A 29 8.76 -4.55 -1.08
C LYS A 29 7.42 -4.05 -1.61
N ILE A 30 7.25 -2.74 -1.59
CA ILE A 30 6.11 -2.06 -2.20
C ILE A 30 6.45 -1.70 -3.64
N LEU A 31 5.51 -1.96 -4.55
CA LEU A 31 5.55 -1.52 -5.93
C LEU A 31 4.25 -0.79 -6.26
N ILE A 32 4.35 0.31 -7.01
CA ILE A 32 3.20 0.99 -7.62
C ILE A 32 3.40 0.99 -9.13
N ASP A 33 2.39 0.55 -9.88
CA ASP A 33 2.42 0.39 -11.34
C ASP A 33 3.65 -0.45 -11.80
N GLY A 34 3.97 -1.50 -11.04
CA GLY A 34 5.14 -2.37 -11.29
C GLY A 34 6.51 -1.74 -10.96
N ARG A 35 6.55 -0.49 -10.50
CA ARG A 35 7.78 0.20 -10.11
C ARG A 35 8.01 0.04 -8.62
N LYS A 36 9.15 -0.54 -8.24
CA LYS A 36 9.54 -0.66 -6.84
C LYS A 36 9.74 0.71 -6.21
N LEU A 37 9.04 0.97 -5.11
CA LEU A 37 9.28 2.12 -4.27
C LEU A 37 10.50 1.88 -3.38
N PRO A 38 11.55 2.72 -3.47
CA PRO A 38 12.68 2.65 -2.56
C PRO A 38 12.26 3.17 -1.18
N GLY A 39 12.48 2.36 -0.15
CA GLY A 39 12.10 2.68 1.22
C GLY A 39 12.15 1.45 2.10
N LYS A 40 11.53 1.53 3.28
CA LYS A 40 11.51 0.46 4.26
C LYS A 40 10.20 0.42 5.02
N ILE A 41 9.78 -0.77 5.42
CA ILE A 41 8.69 -0.95 6.38
C ILE A 41 9.21 -0.60 7.77
N THR A 42 8.49 0.27 8.48
CA THR A 42 8.80 0.67 9.86
C THR A 42 7.85 0.05 10.87
N LYS A 43 6.64 -0.31 10.46
CA LYS A 43 5.66 -1.01 11.29
C LYS A 43 4.87 -2.03 10.47
N LEU A 44 4.60 -3.18 11.05
CA LEU A 44 3.79 -4.24 10.46
C LEU A 44 3.07 -5.00 11.56
N ASP A 45 1.76 -4.81 11.67
CA ASP A 45 0.89 -5.54 12.58
C ASP A 45 -0.48 -5.84 11.94
N ASP A 46 -1.41 -6.38 12.71
CA ASP A 46 -2.71 -6.81 12.20
C ASP A 46 -3.64 -5.66 11.78
N LYS A 47 -3.28 -4.41 12.10
CA LYS A 47 -4.06 -3.19 11.81
C LYS A 47 -3.43 -2.34 10.72
N GLU A 48 -2.10 -2.25 10.69
CA GLU A 48 -1.42 -1.41 9.72
C GLU A 48 -0.04 -1.91 9.30
N LEU A 49 0.30 -1.59 8.05
CA LEU A 49 1.65 -1.65 7.50
C LEU A 49 2.08 -0.22 7.19
N ILE A 50 3.14 0.25 7.86
CA ILE A 50 3.74 1.57 7.64
C ILE A 50 5.04 1.41 6.88
N PHE A 51 5.15 2.10 5.76
CA PHE A 51 6.32 2.19 4.90
C PHE A 51 6.78 3.64 4.82
N ILE A 52 8.08 3.87 5.00
CA ILE A 52 8.71 5.17 4.78
C ILE A 52 9.55 5.08 3.52
N ASP A 53 9.26 5.96 2.57
CA ASP A 53 10.00 6.05 1.31
C ASP A 53 11.38 6.69 1.51
N LYS A 54 12.16 6.80 0.42
CA LYS A 54 13.50 7.41 0.48
C LYS A 54 13.50 8.92 0.77
N TYR A 55 12.38 9.61 0.59
CA TYR A 55 12.23 11.04 0.85
C TYR A 55 11.72 11.32 2.27
N GLY A 56 11.30 10.29 2.99
CA GLY A 56 10.79 10.38 4.36
C GLY A 56 9.27 10.39 4.46
N TYR A 57 8.55 10.26 3.33
CA TYR A 57 7.10 10.23 3.33
C TYR A 57 6.55 8.86 3.72
N GLN A 58 5.46 8.90 4.47
CA GLN A 58 4.76 7.73 4.94
C GLN A 58 3.69 7.24 3.95
N LEU A 59 3.79 5.97 3.56
CA LEU A 59 2.69 5.19 3.00
C LEU A 59 2.18 4.23 4.07
N ARG A 60 0.86 4.19 4.28
CA ARG A 60 0.24 3.36 5.31
C ARG A 60 -0.90 2.56 4.73
N LEU A 61 -0.78 1.24 4.79
CA LEU A 61 -1.87 0.33 4.48
C LEU A 61 -2.64 0.03 5.75
N ASP A 62 -3.89 0.45 5.82
CA ASP A 62 -4.80 0.09 6.89
C ASP A 62 -5.47 -1.26 6.56
N ALA A 63 -5.57 -2.11 7.57
CA ALA A 63 -6.21 -3.41 7.47
C ALA A 63 -7.31 -3.58 8.53
N THR A 64 -8.39 -4.21 8.09
CA THR A 64 -9.52 -4.61 8.92
C THR A 64 -9.79 -6.09 8.66
N GLU A 65 -10.06 -6.85 9.72
CA GLU A 65 -10.34 -8.30 9.62
C GLU A 65 -9.26 -9.08 8.85
N LYS A 66 -7.98 -8.69 8.98
CA LYS A 66 -6.83 -9.29 8.27
C LYS A 66 -6.88 -9.09 6.75
N HIS A 67 -7.50 -8.00 6.28
CA HIS A 67 -7.52 -7.61 4.88
C HIS A 67 -7.15 -6.13 4.73
N PRO A 68 -6.20 -5.77 3.86
CA PRO A 68 -5.93 -4.37 3.55
C PRO A 68 -7.13 -3.72 2.87
N VAL A 69 -7.56 -2.55 3.37
CA VAL A 69 -8.78 -1.84 2.93
C VAL A 69 -8.53 -0.44 2.39
N SER A 70 -7.44 0.22 2.81
CA SER A 70 -7.07 1.53 2.30
C SER A 70 -5.57 1.79 2.33
N LEU A 71 -5.13 2.69 1.46
CA LEU A 71 -3.77 3.22 1.37
C LEU A 71 -3.79 4.71 1.70
N PHE A 72 -3.16 5.11 2.80
CA PHE A 72 -2.87 6.51 3.09
C PHE A 72 -1.51 6.89 2.51
N ASP A 73 -1.46 8.02 1.81
CA ASP A 73 -0.26 8.66 1.26
C ASP A 73 -0.05 10.02 1.92
N GLU A 74 1.05 10.17 2.67
CA GLU A 74 1.40 11.41 3.37
C GLU A 74 1.84 12.52 2.41
N ALA A 75 2.46 12.21 1.28
CA ALA A 75 2.94 13.23 0.35
C ALA A 75 1.76 14.01 -0.26
N ASP A 76 0.68 13.29 -0.57
CA ASP A 76 -0.57 13.88 -1.07
C ASP A 76 -1.58 14.22 0.04
N ASN A 77 -1.32 13.77 1.28
CA ASN A 77 -2.24 13.80 2.42
C ASN A 77 -3.63 13.22 2.08
N ARG A 78 -3.65 11.99 1.53
CA ARG A 78 -4.86 11.35 1.01
C ARG A 78 -5.00 9.90 1.44
N VAL A 79 -6.25 9.44 1.51
CA VAL A 79 -6.59 8.03 1.73
C VAL A 79 -7.29 7.52 0.47
N TYR A 80 -6.73 6.46 -0.11
CA TYR A 80 -7.28 5.77 -1.26
C TYR A 80 -7.91 4.45 -0.82
N PRO A 81 -9.20 4.21 -1.08
CA PRO A 81 -9.77 2.88 -0.98
C PRO A 81 -9.04 1.94 -1.93
N ILE A 82 -8.74 0.72 -1.46
CA ILE A 82 -8.04 -0.27 -2.28
C ILE A 82 -8.91 -1.51 -2.49
N VAL A 83 -8.87 -2.05 -3.70
CA VAL A 83 -9.64 -3.24 -4.08
C VAL A 83 -8.66 -4.35 -4.42
N LYS A 84 -8.76 -5.47 -3.71
CA LYS A 84 -7.90 -6.63 -3.96
C LYS A 84 -8.14 -7.18 -5.37
N ILE A 85 -7.06 -7.54 -6.05
CA ILE A 85 -7.10 -8.21 -7.35
C ILE A 85 -6.92 -9.70 -7.08
N ASP A 86 -8.00 -10.46 -7.15
CA ASP A 86 -7.92 -11.91 -7.17
C ASP A 86 -7.64 -12.35 -8.62
N ASN A 87 -6.51 -13.03 -8.82
CA ASN A 87 -6.20 -13.72 -10.09
C ASN A 87 -6.90 -15.07 -10.13
#